data_AF-A0A537Z2B5-F1
#
_entry.id   AF-A0A537Z2B5-F1
#
_cell.length_a   1.000
_cell.length_b   1.000
_cell.length_c   1.000
_cell.angle_alpha   90.00
_cell.angle_beta   90.00
_cell.angle_gamma   90.00
#
_symmetry.space_group_name_H-M   'P 1'
#
loop_
_entity.id
_entity.type
_entity.pdbx_description
1 polymer ?
#
loop_
_entity_poly.entity_id
_entity_poly.type
_entity_poly.pdbx_seq_one_letter_code
_entity_poly.pdbx_strand_id
1 'polypeptide(L)'
;MGMNADLAGPDGAADFDETFREHYSAMVQSLAAACGDREAAADAVQDAYTRAYVRWRRISRYDDPAGWIRHVALNRLRDHFRHEERGARARRRLEGRPVAPV
;
A
#
# COMPACT_ATOMS: atom_id res chain seq x y z
N MET A 1 11.48 -23.70 9.82
CA MET A 1 10.33 -23.90 8.91
C MET A 1 10.40 -22.81 7.84
N GLY A 2 10.97 -23.14 6.67
CA GLY A 2 11.00 -22.37 5.42
C GLY A 2 11.49 -20.91 5.47
N MET A 3 12.81 -20.68 5.48
CA MET A 3 13.36 -19.38 5.08
C MET A 3 13.13 -19.18 3.57
N ASN A 4 12.49 -18.06 3.23
CA ASN A 4 12.09 -17.61 1.89
C ASN A 4 13.28 -17.49 0.92
N ALA A 5 13.69 -18.59 0.28
CA ALA A 5 14.81 -18.61 -0.67
C ALA A 5 14.38 -18.65 -2.15
N ASP A 6 13.14 -18.23 -2.46
CA ASP A 6 12.61 -18.18 -3.83
C ASP A 6 11.77 -16.89 -4.03
N LEU A 7 12.29 -15.80 -3.45
CA LEU A 7 11.96 -14.45 -3.91
C LEU A 7 12.43 -14.40 -5.36
N ALA A 8 11.50 -14.10 -6.27
CA ALA A 8 11.67 -14.01 -7.71
C ALA A 8 13.06 -14.47 -8.21
N GLY A 9 13.17 -15.72 -8.71
CA GLY A 9 14.38 -16.14 -9.42
C GLY A 9 14.80 -15.10 -10.47
N PRO A 10 16.04 -15.10 -10.98
CA PRO A 10 16.63 -13.99 -11.74
C PRO A 10 15.71 -13.40 -12.83
N ASP A 11 14.99 -14.27 -13.56
CA ASP A 11 14.02 -13.85 -14.58
C ASP A 11 12.78 -13.16 -13.99
N GLY A 12 12.28 -13.66 -12.86
CA GLY A 12 11.18 -13.03 -12.12
C GLY A 12 11.59 -11.69 -11.49
N ALA A 13 12.85 -11.53 -11.08
CA ALA A 13 13.33 -10.26 -10.53
C ALA A 13 13.37 -9.19 -11.63
N ALA A 14 13.82 -9.55 -12.84
CA ALA A 14 13.81 -8.66 -14.00
C ALA A 14 12.38 -8.23 -14.41
N ASP A 15 11.44 -9.19 -14.45
CA ASP A 15 10.01 -8.94 -14.75
C ASP A 15 9.34 -8.04 -13.70
N PHE A 16 9.68 -8.24 -12.42
CA PHE A 16 9.25 -7.33 -11.35
C PHE A 16 9.79 -5.91 -11.55
N ASP A 17 11.09 -5.78 -11.82
CA ASP A 17 11.76 -4.50 -11.99
C ASP A 17 11.23 -3.73 -13.21
N GLU A 18 10.86 -4.42 -14.28
CA GLU A 18 10.15 -3.84 -15.43
C GLU A 18 8.77 -3.30 -15.00
N THR A 19 7.94 -4.15 -14.39
CA THR A 19 6.61 -3.74 -13.91
C THR A 19 6.69 -2.56 -12.93
N PHE A 20 7.69 -2.55 -12.04
CA PHE A 20 7.94 -1.47 -11.10
C PHE A 20 8.29 -0.16 -11.82
N ARG A 21 9.29 -0.18 -12.71
CA ARG A 21 9.75 1.01 -13.41
C ARG A 21 8.67 1.61 -14.31
N GLU A 22 7.85 0.78 -14.94
CA GLU A 22 6.77 1.22 -15.82
C GLU A 22 5.61 1.88 -15.06
N HIS A 23 5.18 1.29 -13.94
CA HIS A 23 3.88 1.65 -13.35
C HIS A 23 3.98 2.44 -12.04
N TYR A 24 5.08 2.34 -11.27
CA TYR A 24 5.15 2.90 -9.93
C TYR A 24 4.86 4.40 -9.90
N SER A 25 5.59 5.19 -10.71
CA SER A 25 5.49 6.66 -10.70
C SER A 25 4.10 7.14 -11.13
N ALA A 26 3.55 6.56 -12.19
CA ALA A 26 2.20 6.90 -12.68
C ALA A 26 1.12 6.51 -11.64
N MET A 27 1.29 5.37 -10.96
CA MET A 27 0.37 4.93 -9.93
C MET A 27 0.39 5.87 -8.72
N VAL A 28 1.57 6.25 -8.22
CA VAL A 28 1.68 7.24 -7.13
C VAL A 28 1.02 8.56 -7.51
N GLN A 29 1.29 9.08 -8.71
CA GLN A 29 0.70 10.34 -9.18
C GLN A 29 -0.82 10.26 -9.28
N SER A 30 -1.37 9.19 -9.86
CA SER A 30 -2.81 9.02 -10.01
C SER A 30 -3.53 8.87 -8.67
N LEU A 31 -2.95 8.13 -7.72
CA LEU A 31 -3.55 7.97 -6.40
C LEU A 31 -3.43 9.25 -5.57
N ALA A 32 -2.29 9.93 -5.62
CA ALA A 32 -2.09 11.23 -4.96
C ALA A 32 -3.10 12.27 -5.46
N ALA A 33 -3.33 12.33 -6.77
CA ALA A 33 -4.35 13.21 -7.36
C ALA A 33 -5.77 12.85 -6.89
N ALA A 34 -6.05 11.56 -6.70
CA ALA A 34 -7.38 11.10 -6.27
C ALA A 34 -7.65 11.31 -4.78
N CYS A 35 -6.65 11.14 -3.91
CA CYS A 35 -6.83 11.25 -2.46
C CYS A 35 -6.42 12.61 -1.87
N GLY A 36 -5.69 13.43 -2.62
CA GLY A 36 -5.18 14.72 -2.13
C GLY A 36 -3.98 14.61 -1.18
N ASP A 37 -3.42 13.41 -1.00
CA ASP A 37 -2.27 13.15 -0.12
C ASP A 37 -1.20 12.35 -0.88
N ARG A 38 -0.12 13.03 -1.25
CA ARG A 38 0.98 12.44 -2.01
C ARG A 38 1.79 11.46 -1.17
N GLU A 39 1.95 11.70 0.12
CA GLU A 39 2.76 10.85 1.00
C GLU A 39 2.02 9.55 1.27
N ALA A 40 0.75 9.63 1.66
CA ALA A 40 -0.09 8.45 1.86
C ALA A 40 -0.24 7.61 0.57
N ALA A 41 -0.30 8.27 -0.60
CA ALA A 41 -0.32 7.57 -1.88
C ALA A 41 1.01 6.83 -2.17
N ALA A 42 2.15 7.49 -1.95
CA ALA A 42 3.47 6.88 -2.15
C ALA A 42 3.67 5.66 -1.24
N ASP A 43 3.34 5.80 0.05
CA ASP A 43 3.44 4.72 1.03
C ASP A 43 2.54 3.53 0.67
N ALA A 44 1.30 3.81 0.26
CA ALA A 44 0.36 2.76 -0.13
C ALA A 44 0.84 1.97 -1.36
N VAL A 45 1.40 2.65 -2.37
CA VAL A 45 1.95 2.00 -3.57
C VAL A 45 3.21 1.22 -3.23
N GLN A 46 4.12 1.80 -2.45
CA GLN A 46 5.37 1.12 -2.05
C GLN A 46 5.09 -0.16 -1.25
N ASP A 47 4.15 -0.12 -0.32
CA ASP A 47 3.75 -1.29 0.47
C ASP A 47 3.05 -2.34 -0.41
N ALA A 48 2.25 -1.91 -1.39
CA ALA A 48 1.66 -2.82 -2.38
C ALA A 48 2.74 -3.55 -3.21
N TYR A 49 3.74 -2.83 -3.72
CA TYR A 49 4.88 -3.42 -4.44
C TYR A 49 5.73 -4.33 -3.55
N THR A 50 5.97 -3.94 -2.30
CA THR A 50 6.68 -4.79 -1.32
C THR A 50 5.96 -6.13 -1.13
N ARG A 51 4.63 -6.10 -1.02
CA ARG A 51 3.81 -7.31 -0.92
C ARG A 51 3.77 -8.12 -2.20
N ALA A 52 3.83 -7.44 -3.34
CA ALA A 52 3.88 -8.07 -4.65
C ALA A 52 5.19 -8.83 -4.83
N TYR A 53 6.32 -8.20 -4.49
CA TYR A 53 7.65 -8.79 -4.59
C TYR A 53 7.75 -10.14 -3.85
N VAL A 54 7.25 -10.18 -2.60
CA VAL A 54 7.23 -11.41 -1.79
C VAL A 54 6.46 -12.56 -2.45
N ARG A 55 5.52 -12.27 -3.34
CA ARG A 55 4.62 -13.25 -3.98
C ARG A 55 4.71 -13.19 -5.51
N TRP A 56 5.81 -12.66 -6.05
CA TRP A 56 5.88 -12.25 -7.45
C TRP A 56 5.62 -13.41 -8.41
N ARG A 57 6.19 -14.60 -8.14
CA ARG A 57 5.97 -15.81 -8.96
C ARG A 57 4.51 -16.17 -9.22
N ARG A 58 3.61 -15.77 -8.32
CA ARG A 58 2.16 -15.96 -8.48
C ARG A 58 1.52 -14.76 -9.16
N ILE A 59 1.91 -13.55 -8.78
CA ILE A 59 1.29 -12.31 -9.23
C ILE A 59 1.62 -12.01 -10.69
N SER A 60 2.85 -12.29 -11.14
CA SER A 60 3.24 -12.13 -12.54
C SER A 60 2.48 -13.03 -13.52
N ARG A 61 1.77 -14.04 -13.01
CA ARG A 61 0.91 -14.94 -13.81
C ARG A 61 -0.54 -14.46 -13.91
N TYR A 62 -0.88 -13.35 -13.26
CA TYR A 62 -2.23 -12.77 -13.40
C TYR A 62 -2.34 -12.06 -14.74
N ASP A 63 -3.56 -11.95 -15.27
CA ASP A 63 -3.81 -11.24 -16.52
C ASP A 63 -3.40 -9.76 -16.45
N ASP A 64 -3.49 -9.17 -15.25
CA ASP A 64 -3.06 -7.79 -14.96
C ASP A 64 -2.38 -7.69 -13.58
N PRO A 65 -1.05 -7.91 -13.51
CA PRO A 65 -0.29 -7.77 -12.28
C PRO A 65 -0.32 -6.34 -11.71
N ALA A 66 -0.21 -5.33 -12.58
CA ALA A 66 -0.21 -3.92 -12.18
C ALA A 66 -1.58 -3.49 -11.61
N GLY A 67 -2.68 -3.97 -12.17
CA GLY A 67 -4.03 -3.79 -11.66
C GLY A 67 -4.23 -4.43 -10.29
N TRP A 68 -3.67 -5.62 -10.06
CA TRP A 68 -3.68 -6.23 -8.73
C TRP A 68 -2.91 -5.38 -7.70
N ILE A 69 -1.72 -4.86 -8.07
CA ILE A 69 -0.92 -3.97 -7.22
C ILE A 69 -1.71 -2.70 -6.90
N ARG A 70 -2.32 -2.07 -7.90
CA ARG A 70 -3.18 -0.89 -7.74
C ARG A 70 -4.34 -1.17 -6.78
N HIS A 71 -4.98 -2.33 -6.90
CA HIS A 71 -6.05 -2.73 -5.99
C HIS A 71 -5.55 -2.85 -4.53
N VAL A 72 -4.38 -3.44 -4.31
CA VAL A 72 -3.77 -3.50 -2.98
C VAL A 72 -3.43 -2.10 -2.44
N ALA A 73 -2.86 -1.22 -3.27
CA ALA A 73 -2.54 0.15 -2.88
C ALA A 73 -3.82 0.92 -2.48
N LEU A 74 -4.90 0.81 -3.26
CA LEU A 74 -6.19 1.43 -2.93
C LEU A 74 -6.76 0.93 -1.60
N ASN A 75 -6.63 -0.35 -1.29
CA ASN A 75 -7.08 -0.89 0.00
C ASN A 75 -6.26 -0.32 1.16
N ARG A 76 -4.94 -0.17 1.00
CA ARG A 76 -4.09 0.46 2.01
C ARG A 76 -4.42 1.91 2.24
N LEU A 77 -4.66 2.65 1.17
CA LEU A 77 -5.05 4.04 1.25
C LEU A 77 -6.40 4.21 1.97
N ARG A 78 -7.37 3.33 1.68
CA ARG A 78 -8.64 3.29 2.42
C ARG A 78 -8.45 2.98 3.90
N ASP A 79 -7.60 2.02 4.22
CA ASP A 79 -7.33 1.64 5.60
C ASP A 79 -6.61 2.73 6.38
N HIS A 80 -5.71 3.47 5.73
CA HIS A 80 -5.04 4.66 6.25
C HIS A 80 -6.07 5.72 6.66
N PHE A 81 -6.92 6.20 5.74
CA PHE A 81 -7.92 7.22 6.07
C PHE A 81 -8.92 6.76 7.14
N ARG A 82 -9.35 5.49 7.10
CA ARG A 82 -10.20 4.95 8.17
C ARG A 82 -9.48 4.96 9.53
N HIS A 83 -8.17 4.72 9.56
CA HIS A 83 -7.39 4.79 10.79
C HIS A 83 -7.28 6.22 11.30
N GLU A 84 -7.01 7.19 10.42
CA GLU A 84 -6.97 8.61 10.77
C GLU A 84 -8.30 9.12 11.32
N GLU A 85 -9.41 8.76 10.66
CA GLU A 85 -10.74 9.08 11.14
C GLU A 85 -11.03 8.49 12.52
N ARG A 86 -10.66 7.22 12.75
CA ARG A 86 -10.82 6.58 14.07
C ARG A 86 -9.96 7.29 15.11
N GLY A 87 -8.73 7.64 14.78
CA GLY A 87 -7.83 8.43 15.65
C GLY A 87 -8.43 9.80 15.99
N ALA A 88 -8.93 10.52 15.00
CA ALA A 88 -9.59 11.82 15.20
C ALA A 88 -10.84 11.70 16.08
N ARG A 89 -11.66 10.66 15.89
CA ARG A 89 -12.82 10.37 16.76
C ARG A 89 -12.39 10.05 18.18
N ALA A 90 -11.33 9.27 18.37
CA ALA A 90 -10.79 8.95 19.69
C ALA A 90 -10.26 10.20 20.41
N ARG A 91 -9.51 11.06 19.73
CA ARG A 91 -9.03 12.35 20.26
C ARG A 91 -10.18 13.23 20.75
N ARG A 92 -11.21 13.43 19.92
CA ARG A 92 -12.42 14.19 20.30
C ARG A 92 -13.12 13.63 21.54
N ARG A 93 -13.14 12.31 21.72
CA ARG A 93 -13.73 11.67 22.92
C ARG A 93 -12.91 11.92 24.18
N LEU A 94 -11.58 11.97 24.07
CA LEU A 94 -10.70 12.27 25.20
C LEU A 94 -10.77 13.74 25.60
N GLU A 95 -10.83 14.64 24.62
CA GLU A 95 -11.00 16.10 24.81
C GLU A 95 -12.37 16.44 25.42
N GLY A 96 -13.43 15.75 24.99
CA GLY A 96 -14.79 15.96 25.52
C GLY A 96 -15.07 15.28 26.86
N ARG A 97 -14.12 14.53 27.43
CA ARG A 97 -14.28 13.94 28.77
C ARG A 97 -13.84 14.98 29.81
N PRO A 98 -14.75 15.57 30.61
CA PRO A 98 -14.34 16.44 31.69
C PRO A 98 -13.42 15.67 32.65
N VAL A 99 -12.24 16.20 32.92
CA VAL A 99 -11.42 15.75 34.04
C VAL A 99 -12.25 16.02 35.29
N ALA A 100 -12.77 14.96 35.91
CA ALA A 100 -13.48 15.09 37.17
C ALA A 100 -12.53 15.76 38.18
N PRO A 101 -12.91 16.88 38.81
CA PRO A 101 -12.09 17.45 39.86
C PRO A 101 -12.00 16.43 41.01
N VAL A 102 -10.78 16.17 41.44
CA VAL A 102 -10.43 15.36 42.62
C VAL A 102 -10.79 16.08 43.91
#